data_AF-A0A1V5MVR5-F1
#
_entry.id   AF-A0A1V5MVR5-F1
#
_cell.length_a   1.000
_cell.length_b   1.000
_cell.length_c   1.000
_cell.angle_alpha   90.00
_cell.angle_beta   90.00
_cell.angle_gamma   90.00
#
_symmetry.space_group_name_H-M   'P 1'
#
loop_
_entity.id
_entity.type
_entity.pdbx_description
1 polymer ?
#
loop_
_entity_poly.entity_id
_entity_poly.type
_entity_poly.pdbx_seq_one_letter_code
_entity_poly.pdbx_strand_id
1 'polypeptide(L)'
;MRLEESMAEILPLARSFSPAIPVIAAGGIFDGADIAHYLGLGASGVQMATRFVCTQECDADDTFKQAYLAAKEADVTIINSPVGLPGQVIRNGFVDRIQAGKCLPYRCKYQCLRSCNSKEAPYCIADVLDRAAQGKLTDAFVFAGSNVYRCNEIVTVKTLIQKVTQEYILFGQNNFAPFPEDLESKKVRSEP
;
A
#
# COMPACT_ATOMS: atom_id res chain seq x y z
N MET A 1 -8.76 5.04 13.06
CA MET A 1 -8.24 6.40 12.82
C MET A 1 -8.23 6.61 11.32
N ARG A 2 -8.91 7.66 10.86
CA ARG A 2 -8.91 8.05 9.45
C ARG A 2 -7.63 8.83 9.12
N LEU A 3 -7.15 8.78 7.88
CA LEU A 3 -5.86 9.37 7.50
C LEU A 3 -5.85 10.89 7.72
N GLU A 4 -6.98 11.55 7.52
CA GLU A 4 -7.17 12.98 7.73
C GLU A 4 -6.97 13.38 9.20
N GLU A 5 -7.45 12.54 10.14
CA GLU A 5 -7.28 12.76 11.59
C GLU A 5 -5.79 12.70 11.96
N SER A 6 -5.09 11.67 11.48
CA SER A 6 -3.65 11.53 11.70
C SER A 6 -2.86 12.71 11.11
N MET A 7 -3.24 13.18 9.93
CA MET A 7 -2.59 14.34 9.30
C MET A 7 -2.83 15.62 10.08
N ALA A 8 -4.04 15.84 10.59
CA ALA A 8 -4.36 17.02 11.41
C ALA A 8 -3.48 17.11 12.67
N GLU A 9 -3.11 15.98 13.25
CA GLU A 9 -2.21 15.90 14.41
C GLU A 9 -0.72 16.04 14.04
N ILE A 10 -0.29 15.38 12.96
CA ILE A 10 1.14 15.29 12.57
C ILE A 10 1.62 16.56 11.89
N LEU A 11 0.79 17.22 11.08
CA LEU A 11 1.21 18.39 10.29
C LEU A 11 1.69 19.57 11.16
N PRO A 12 1.00 19.98 12.24
CA PRO A 12 1.49 21.03 13.13
C PRO A 12 2.86 20.70 13.74
N LEU A 13 3.04 19.45 14.19
CA LEU A 13 4.29 18.98 14.77
C LEU A 13 5.42 19.01 13.72
N ALA A 14 5.19 18.45 12.54
CA ALA A 14 6.16 18.42 11.45
C ALA A 14 6.61 19.84 11.01
N ARG A 15 5.68 20.80 11.04
CA ARG A 15 5.93 22.22 10.75
C ARG A 15 6.66 22.97 11.85
N SER A 16 6.68 22.45 13.09
CA SER A 16 7.40 23.10 14.20
C SER A 16 8.92 22.93 14.13
N PHE A 17 9.42 22.01 13.30
CA PHE A 17 10.86 21.81 13.07
C PHE A 17 11.42 22.83 12.07
N SER A 18 12.72 23.10 12.15
CA SER A 18 13.44 23.96 11.20
C SER A 18 14.66 23.22 10.63
N PRO A 19 14.66 22.85 9.33
CA PRO A 19 13.57 23.02 8.38
C PRO A 19 12.35 22.13 8.73
N ALA A 20 11.18 22.51 8.23
CA ALA A 20 9.97 21.71 8.40
C ALA A 20 10.15 20.30 7.81
N ILE A 21 9.63 19.29 8.50
CA ILE A 21 9.71 17.90 8.05
C ILE A 21 8.60 17.65 7.01
N PRO A 22 8.91 17.14 5.80
CA PRO A 22 7.88 16.82 4.81
C PRO A 22 7.03 15.63 5.27
N VAL A 23 5.72 15.73 5.10
CA VAL A 23 4.76 14.69 5.48
C VAL A 23 4.20 14.04 4.22
N ILE A 24 4.32 12.72 4.10
CA ILE A 24 3.78 11.94 2.98
C ILE A 24 2.53 11.19 3.46
N ALA A 25 1.38 11.47 2.87
CA ALA A 25 0.12 10.80 3.19
C ALA A 25 0.09 9.39 2.56
N ALA A 26 -0.32 8.37 3.30
CA ALA A 26 -0.30 6.99 2.83
C ALA A 26 -1.50 6.20 3.34
N GLY A 27 -2.11 5.40 2.45
CA GLY A 27 -3.28 4.56 2.74
C GLY A 27 -4.57 5.19 2.22
N GLY A 28 -5.40 4.39 1.53
CA GLY A 28 -6.65 4.87 0.93
C GLY A 28 -6.51 5.71 -0.35
N ILE A 29 -5.32 6.23 -0.66
CA ILE A 29 -5.08 7.05 -1.87
C ILE A 29 -5.06 6.16 -3.12
N PHE A 30 -5.96 6.42 -4.06
CA PHE A 30 -6.16 5.56 -5.24
C PHE A 30 -6.09 6.27 -6.58
N ASP A 31 -6.59 7.50 -6.69
CA ASP A 31 -6.67 8.26 -7.93
C ASP A 31 -6.15 9.71 -7.77
N GLY A 32 -6.15 10.47 -8.87
CA GLY A 32 -5.68 11.86 -8.84
C GLY A 32 -6.51 12.81 -7.97
N ALA A 33 -7.79 12.49 -7.69
CA ALA A 33 -8.62 13.29 -6.80
C ALA A 33 -8.19 13.11 -5.34
N ASP A 34 -7.90 11.86 -4.93
CA ASP A 34 -7.35 11.56 -3.62
C ASP A 34 -5.98 12.26 -3.43
N ILE A 35 -5.15 12.28 -4.47
CA ILE A 35 -3.86 13.00 -4.47
C ILE A 35 -4.09 14.50 -4.23
N ALA A 36 -4.96 15.13 -5.02
CA ALA A 36 -5.27 16.55 -4.88
C ALA A 36 -5.80 16.88 -3.49
N HIS A 37 -6.66 16.01 -2.94
CA HIS A 37 -7.21 16.17 -1.59
C HIS A 37 -6.12 16.20 -0.52
N TYR A 38 -5.25 15.19 -0.45
CA TYR A 38 -4.23 15.13 0.60
C TYR A 38 -3.11 16.17 0.46
N LEU A 39 -2.77 16.55 -0.78
CA LEU A 39 -1.88 17.70 -1.01
C LEU A 39 -2.53 19.01 -0.53
N GLY A 40 -3.83 19.20 -0.80
CA GLY A 40 -4.60 20.36 -0.30
C GLY A 40 -4.70 20.42 1.22
N LEU A 41 -4.70 19.27 1.90
CA LEU A 41 -4.60 19.18 3.37
C LEU A 41 -3.20 19.53 3.90
N GLY A 42 -2.20 19.68 3.03
CA GLY A 42 -0.86 20.12 3.37
C GLY A 42 0.17 19.00 3.46
N ALA A 43 -0.13 17.79 2.97
CA ALA A 43 0.91 16.79 2.71
C ALA A 43 1.88 17.29 1.63
N SER A 44 3.14 16.92 1.75
CA SER A 44 4.19 17.19 0.76
C SER A 44 4.19 16.17 -0.39
N GLY A 45 3.44 15.09 -0.25
CA GLY A 45 3.34 14.02 -1.23
C GLY A 45 2.40 12.91 -0.77
N VAL A 46 2.22 11.91 -1.61
CA VAL A 46 1.38 10.75 -1.33
C VAL A 46 2.12 9.44 -1.60
N GLN A 47 1.73 8.38 -0.91
CA GLN A 47 2.18 7.01 -1.16
C GLN A 47 0.98 6.12 -1.51
N MET A 48 1.10 5.43 -2.63
CA MET A 48 0.09 4.51 -3.16
C MET A 48 0.72 3.12 -3.29
N ALA A 49 -0.04 2.08 -2.95
CA ALA A 49 0.45 0.69 -3.02
C ALA A 49 -0.53 -0.20 -3.78
N THR A 50 -1.76 -0.38 -3.28
CA THR A 50 -2.76 -1.30 -3.85
C THR A 50 -2.96 -1.13 -5.36
N ARG A 51 -2.98 0.12 -5.85
CA ARG A 51 -3.16 0.41 -7.27
C ARG A 51 -1.97 -0.03 -8.14
N PHE A 52 -0.76 -0.02 -7.59
CA PHE A 52 0.47 -0.39 -8.31
C PHE A 52 0.68 -1.91 -8.40
N VAL A 53 -0.02 -2.72 -7.60
CA VAL A 53 0.01 -4.19 -7.73
C VAL A 53 -0.58 -4.64 -9.07
N CYS A 54 -1.64 -3.98 -9.53
CA CYS A 54 -2.25 -4.24 -10.84
C CYS A 54 -1.48 -3.55 -11.97
N THR A 55 -0.14 -3.59 -11.93
CA THR A 55 0.72 -3.13 -13.02
C THR A 55 1.47 -4.28 -13.69
N GLN A 56 1.88 -4.09 -14.95
CA GLN A 56 2.66 -5.10 -15.68
C GLN A 56 4.05 -5.29 -15.05
N GLU A 57 4.62 -4.23 -14.51
CA GLU A 57 5.95 -4.19 -13.91
C GLU A 57 6.00 -4.76 -12.49
N CYS A 58 4.86 -4.93 -11.83
CA CYS A 58 4.78 -5.66 -10.57
C CYS A 58 5.13 -7.15 -10.81
N ASP A 59 6.07 -7.68 -10.04
CA ASP A 59 6.64 -9.02 -10.18
C ASP A 59 5.86 -10.11 -9.45
N ALA A 60 4.75 -9.75 -8.79
CA ALA A 60 3.83 -10.73 -8.24
C ALA A 60 3.19 -11.55 -9.37
N ASP A 61 3.00 -12.85 -9.13
CA ASP A 61 2.34 -13.76 -10.06
C ASP A 61 0.98 -13.21 -10.52
N ASP A 62 0.61 -13.49 -11.77
CA ASP A 62 -0.64 -13.00 -12.33
C ASP A 62 -1.86 -13.45 -11.51
N THR A 63 -1.82 -14.62 -10.87
CA THR A 63 -2.88 -15.09 -9.96
C THR A 63 -3.10 -14.12 -8.80
N PHE A 64 -2.03 -13.52 -8.27
CA PHE A 64 -2.11 -12.51 -7.21
C PHE A 64 -2.80 -11.23 -7.71
N LYS A 65 -2.46 -10.79 -8.93
CA LYS A 65 -3.11 -9.63 -9.58
C LYS A 65 -4.57 -9.91 -9.92
N GLN A 66 -4.90 -11.13 -10.36
CA GLN A 66 -6.29 -11.54 -10.62
C GLN A 66 -7.13 -11.56 -9.33
N ALA A 67 -6.54 -11.93 -8.19
CA ALA A 67 -7.23 -11.84 -6.90
C ALA A 67 -7.61 -10.39 -6.55
N TYR A 68 -6.78 -9.41 -6.92
CA TYR A 68 -7.12 -7.98 -6.78
C TYR A 68 -8.30 -7.60 -7.68
N LEU A 69 -8.28 -8.00 -8.96
CA LEU A 69 -9.35 -7.67 -9.91
C LEU A 69 -10.70 -8.31 -9.53
N ALA A 70 -10.66 -9.47 -8.88
CA ALA A 70 -11.86 -10.19 -8.45
C ALA A 70 -12.41 -9.71 -7.09
N ALA A 71 -11.63 -8.93 -6.34
CA ALA A 71 -11.98 -8.54 -4.97
C ALA A 71 -13.15 -7.57 -4.92
N LYS A 72 -14.07 -7.81 -3.99
CA LYS A 72 -15.15 -6.88 -3.66
C LYS A 72 -14.80 -6.12 -2.38
N GLU A 73 -15.49 -5.02 -2.16
CA GLU A 73 -15.30 -4.21 -0.94
C GLU A 73 -15.50 -5.05 0.34
N ALA A 74 -16.49 -5.95 0.34
CA ALA A 74 -16.79 -6.84 1.46
C ALA A 74 -15.74 -7.95 1.69
N ASP A 75 -14.81 -8.17 0.76
CA ASP A 75 -13.78 -9.20 0.88
C ASP A 75 -12.56 -8.70 1.67
N VAL A 76 -12.44 -7.40 1.94
CA VAL A 76 -11.31 -6.88 2.72
C VAL A 76 -11.54 -7.14 4.21
N THR A 77 -10.61 -7.87 4.84
CA THR A 77 -10.63 -8.17 6.27
C THR A 77 -9.28 -7.89 6.92
N ILE A 78 -9.27 -7.81 8.26
CA ILE A 78 -8.06 -7.65 9.05
C ILE A 78 -7.63 -9.01 9.59
N ILE A 79 -6.32 -9.26 9.53
CA ILE A 79 -5.66 -10.36 10.23
C ILE A 79 -4.60 -9.79 11.17
N ASN A 80 -4.23 -10.55 12.19
CA ASN A 80 -3.05 -10.26 13.00
C ASN A 80 -1.89 -11.10 12.50
N SER A 81 -0.76 -10.44 12.24
CA SER A 81 0.51 -11.09 11.96
C SER A 81 0.96 -11.94 13.17
N PRO A 82 1.96 -12.82 13.02
CA PRO A 82 2.47 -13.64 14.12
C PRO A 82 3.05 -12.86 15.30
N VAL A 83 3.31 -11.55 15.12
CA VAL A 83 3.80 -10.63 16.15
C VAL A 83 2.71 -9.67 16.65
N GLY A 84 1.44 -9.92 16.32
CA GLY A 84 0.30 -9.12 16.78
C GLY A 84 0.06 -7.81 16.02
N LEU A 85 0.83 -7.53 14.97
CA LEU A 85 0.59 -6.35 14.12
C LEU A 85 -0.59 -6.62 13.17
N PRO A 86 -1.60 -5.74 13.12
CA PRO A 86 -2.74 -5.90 12.22
C PRO A 86 -2.34 -5.62 10.78
N GLY A 87 -2.99 -6.31 9.84
CA GLY A 87 -2.84 -6.06 8.41
C GLY A 87 -4.11 -6.36 7.63
N GLN A 88 -4.33 -5.61 6.55
CA GLN A 88 -5.48 -5.77 5.67
C GLN A 88 -5.16 -6.78 4.56
N VAL A 89 -6.06 -7.73 4.36
CA VAL A 89 -5.95 -8.80 3.37
C VAL A 89 -7.28 -9.02 2.67
N ILE A 90 -7.21 -9.55 1.45
CA ILE A 90 -8.38 -10.08 0.74
C ILE A 90 -8.72 -11.44 1.36
N ARG A 91 -9.99 -11.61 1.75
CA ARG A 91 -10.49 -12.82 2.39
C ARG A 91 -10.41 -14.00 1.41
N ASN A 92 -9.85 -15.10 1.88
CA ASN A 92 -9.81 -16.37 1.17
C ASN A 92 -9.90 -17.53 2.19
N GLY A 93 -9.92 -18.77 1.69
CA GLY A 93 -9.97 -19.95 2.57
C GLY A 93 -8.74 -20.12 3.48
N PHE A 94 -7.61 -19.46 3.21
CA PHE A 94 -6.47 -19.44 4.13
C PHE A 94 -6.72 -18.51 5.31
N VAL A 95 -7.20 -17.29 5.05
CA VAL A 95 -7.58 -16.31 6.07
C VAL A 95 -8.60 -16.91 7.04
N ASP A 96 -9.65 -17.57 6.52
CA ASP A 96 -10.67 -18.20 7.36
C ASP A 96 -10.09 -19.30 8.26
N ARG A 97 -9.14 -20.11 7.75
CA ARG A 97 -8.47 -21.15 8.53
C ARG A 97 -7.64 -20.56 9.67
N ILE A 98 -6.87 -19.50 9.39
CA ILE A 98 -6.07 -18.82 10.41
C ILE A 98 -6.94 -18.16 11.47
N GLN A 99 -8.01 -17.47 11.06
CA GLN A 99 -8.96 -16.85 11.99
C GLN A 99 -9.69 -17.88 12.85
N ALA A 100 -9.93 -19.08 12.33
CA ALA A 100 -10.47 -20.22 13.09
C ALA A 100 -9.42 -20.89 14.02
N GLY A 101 -8.22 -20.33 14.15
CA GLY A 101 -7.17 -20.83 15.05
C GLY A 101 -6.36 -22.01 14.49
N LYS A 102 -6.43 -22.30 13.18
CA LYS A 102 -5.58 -23.35 12.60
C LYS A 102 -4.14 -22.86 12.49
N CYS A 103 -3.20 -23.69 12.94
CA CYS A 103 -1.77 -23.48 12.75
C CYS A 103 -1.28 -24.29 11.54
N LEU A 104 -0.40 -23.71 10.74
CA LEU A 104 0.33 -24.44 9.71
C LEU A 104 1.66 -24.94 10.27
N PRO A 105 2.06 -26.18 9.94
CA PRO A 105 3.41 -26.61 10.22
C PRO A 105 4.38 -25.81 9.34
N TYR A 106 5.35 -25.17 9.97
CA TYR A 106 6.46 -24.52 9.28
C TYR A 106 7.73 -24.61 10.13
N ARG A 107 8.85 -24.30 9.49
CA ARG A 107 10.14 -24.12 10.17
C ARG A 107 10.62 -22.71 9.88
N CYS A 108 10.90 -21.93 10.91
CA CYS A 108 11.44 -20.58 10.72
C CYS A 108 12.84 -20.66 10.09
N LYS A 109 12.95 -20.18 8.84
CA LYS A 109 14.23 -20.10 8.11
C LYS A 109 14.92 -18.74 8.25
N TYR A 110 14.13 -17.68 8.50
CA TYR A 110 14.61 -16.30 8.35
C TYR A 110 15.06 -15.65 9.65
N GLN A 111 14.48 -16.02 10.80
CA GLN A 111 14.70 -15.34 12.09
C GLN A 111 14.62 -13.80 11.97
N CYS A 112 13.67 -13.33 11.14
CA CYS A 112 13.61 -11.96 10.64
C CYS A 112 13.34 -10.88 11.70
N LEU A 113 12.62 -11.22 12.77
CA LEU A 113 12.21 -10.28 13.81
C LEU A 113 12.54 -10.85 15.18
N ARG A 114 13.14 -10.02 16.05
CA ARG A 114 13.44 -10.38 17.44
C ARG A 114 12.20 -10.71 18.26
N SER A 115 11.07 -10.08 17.94
CA SER A 115 9.78 -10.26 18.64
C SER A 115 8.98 -11.48 18.14
N CYS A 116 9.43 -12.17 17.09
CA CYS A 116 8.71 -13.31 16.54
C CYS A 116 9.09 -14.60 17.28
N ASN A 117 8.13 -15.19 18.00
CA ASN A 117 8.29 -16.50 18.62
C ASN A 117 7.80 -17.61 17.68
N SER A 118 8.73 -18.24 16.94
CA SER A 118 8.37 -19.27 15.96
C SER A 118 7.80 -20.56 16.55
N LYS A 119 7.86 -20.75 17.88
CA LYS A 119 7.28 -21.93 18.55
C LYS A 119 5.78 -21.77 18.79
N GLU A 120 5.31 -20.53 18.91
CA GLU A 120 3.91 -20.20 19.22
C GLU A 120 3.17 -19.60 18.03
N ALA A 121 3.91 -18.96 17.11
CA ALA A 121 3.34 -18.36 15.92
C ALA A 121 2.60 -19.41 15.06
N PRO A 122 1.35 -19.16 14.64
CA PRO A 122 0.53 -20.12 13.90
C PRO A 122 0.99 -20.36 12.46
N TYR A 123 1.82 -19.47 11.92
CA TYR A 123 2.41 -19.56 10.59
C TYR A 123 3.64 -18.65 10.51
N CYS A 124 4.52 -18.87 9.52
CA CYS A 124 5.57 -17.91 9.17
C CYS A 124 5.05 -16.88 8.17
N ILE A 125 5.03 -15.60 8.54
CA ILE A 125 4.57 -14.54 7.63
C ILE A 125 5.43 -14.46 6.36
N ALA A 126 6.75 -14.65 6.46
CA ALA A 126 7.63 -14.60 5.30
C ALA A 126 7.35 -15.73 4.29
N ASP A 127 7.13 -16.97 4.76
CA ASP A 127 6.73 -18.08 3.87
C ASP A 127 5.35 -17.84 3.24
N VAL A 128 4.42 -17.25 3.99
CA VAL A 128 3.08 -16.92 3.51
C VAL A 128 3.13 -15.84 2.42
N LEU A 129 3.97 -14.81 2.58
CA LEU A 129 4.18 -13.76 1.59
C LEU A 129 4.88 -14.29 0.33
N ASP A 130 5.90 -15.14 0.49
CA ASP A 130 6.61 -15.79 -0.62
C ASP A 130 5.66 -16.65 -1.47
N ARG A 131 4.80 -17.45 -0.82
CA ARG A 131 3.75 -18.22 -1.51
C ARG A 131 2.80 -17.32 -2.29
N ALA A 132 2.42 -16.18 -1.71
CA ALA A 132 1.53 -15.22 -2.37
C ALA A 132 2.19 -14.64 -3.64
N ALA A 133 3.44 -14.22 -3.55
CA ALA A 133 4.21 -13.71 -4.68
C ALA A 133 4.34 -14.74 -5.81
N GLN A 134 4.40 -16.04 -5.47
CA GLN A 134 4.43 -17.17 -6.41
C GLN A 134 3.04 -17.68 -6.86
N GLY A 135 1.95 -16.95 -6.57
CA GLY A 135 0.60 -17.32 -6.99
C GLY A 135 -0.06 -18.48 -6.22
N LYS A 136 0.57 -18.97 -5.14
CA LYS A 136 0.07 -20.09 -4.31
C LYS A 136 -0.95 -19.60 -3.28
N LEU A 137 -2.04 -18.99 -3.76
CA LEU A 137 -3.01 -18.25 -2.93
C LEU A 137 -3.83 -19.12 -1.98
N THR A 138 -3.88 -20.43 -2.20
CA THR A 138 -4.59 -21.36 -1.31
C THR A 138 -4.02 -21.37 0.10
N ASP A 139 -2.72 -21.10 0.26
CA ASP A 139 -1.99 -21.10 1.54
C ASP A 139 -1.23 -19.79 1.77
N ALA A 140 -1.78 -18.68 1.27
CA ALA A 140 -1.16 -17.37 1.35
C ALA A 140 -2.14 -16.26 1.73
N PHE A 141 -1.59 -15.14 2.22
CA PHE A 141 -2.32 -13.89 2.38
C PHE A 141 -2.12 -13.00 1.16
N VAL A 142 -3.22 -12.46 0.66
CA VAL A 142 -3.20 -11.41 -0.34
C VAL A 142 -3.39 -10.08 0.39
N PHE A 143 -2.30 -9.48 0.85
CA PHE A 143 -2.37 -8.16 1.49
C PHE A 143 -2.85 -7.14 0.48
N ALA A 144 -3.81 -6.31 0.86
CA ALA A 144 -4.37 -5.28 0.01
C ALA A 144 -5.02 -4.18 0.86
N GLY A 145 -4.96 -2.93 0.39
CA GLY A 145 -5.67 -1.82 1.03
C GLY A 145 -7.18 -1.87 0.77
N SER A 146 -7.94 -1.09 1.55
CA SER A 146 -9.41 -1.02 1.48
C SER A 146 -9.98 -0.74 0.09
N ASN A 147 -9.23 -0.01 -0.75
CA ASN A 147 -9.64 0.37 -2.11
C ASN A 147 -9.31 -0.68 -3.18
N VAL A 148 -8.97 -1.93 -2.80
CA VAL A 148 -8.64 -2.99 -3.76
C VAL A 148 -9.76 -3.29 -4.76
N TYR A 149 -11.02 -3.19 -4.33
CA TYR A 149 -12.19 -3.41 -5.17
C TYR A 149 -12.33 -2.42 -6.35
N ARG A 150 -11.59 -1.30 -6.30
CA ARG A 150 -11.53 -0.32 -7.39
C ARG A 150 -10.54 -0.74 -8.48
N CYS A 151 -9.71 -1.76 -8.25
CA CYS A 151 -8.81 -2.32 -9.26
C CYS A 151 -9.59 -3.19 -10.25
N ASN A 152 -9.62 -2.80 -11.52
CA ASN A 152 -10.43 -3.43 -12.57
C ASN A 152 -9.65 -3.74 -13.85
N GLU A 153 -8.36 -3.40 -13.91
CA GLU A 153 -7.51 -3.54 -15.08
C GLU A 153 -6.05 -3.73 -14.64
N ILE A 154 -5.25 -4.42 -15.47
CA ILE A 154 -3.80 -4.44 -15.36
C ILE A 154 -3.24 -3.50 -16.43
N VAL A 155 -2.46 -2.50 -16.01
CA VAL A 155 -1.89 -1.47 -16.88
C VAL A 155 -0.38 -1.37 -16.70
N THR A 156 0.35 -0.71 -17.59
CA THR A 156 1.76 -0.35 -17.30
C THR A 156 1.82 0.71 -16.20
N VAL A 157 2.90 0.77 -15.43
CA VAL A 157 3.22 1.87 -14.49
C VAL A 157 3.15 3.22 -15.21
N LYS A 158 3.68 3.31 -16.43
CA LYS A 158 3.63 4.55 -17.24
C LYS A 158 2.20 5.05 -17.42
N THR A 159 1.32 4.17 -17.91
CA THR A 159 -0.11 4.48 -18.11
C THR A 159 -0.78 4.85 -16.80
N LEU A 160 -0.50 4.14 -15.70
CA LEU A 160 -1.06 4.46 -14.39
C LEU A 160 -0.64 5.86 -13.92
N ILE A 161 0.66 6.18 -13.98
CA ILE A 161 1.19 7.51 -13.62
C ILE A 161 0.53 8.59 -14.47
N GLN A 162 0.48 8.42 -15.79
CA GLN A 162 -0.18 9.38 -16.68
C GLN A 162 -1.66 9.60 -16.30
N LYS A 163 -2.38 8.52 -15.99
CA LYS A 163 -3.79 8.58 -15.58
C LYS A 163 -3.97 9.38 -14.29
N VAL A 164 -3.24 9.04 -13.23
CA VAL A 164 -3.38 9.74 -11.93
C VAL A 164 -2.88 11.18 -11.99
N THR A 165 -1.86 11.47 -12.80
CA THR A 165 -1.41 12.85 -13.05
C THR A 165 -2.48 13.65 -13.78
N GLN A 166 -3.10 13.09 -14.82
CA GLN A 166 -4.17 13.77 -15.56
C GLN A 166 -5.40 14.02 -14.67
N GLU A 167 -5.81 13.02 -13.88
CA GLU A 167 -6.88 13.15 -12.89
C GLU A 167 -6.53 14.26 -11.88
N TYR A 168 -5.31 14.26 -11.34
CA TYR A 168 -4.85 15.28 -10.40
C TYR A 168 -4.91 16.68 -11.02
N ILE A 169 -4.47 16.86 -12.28
CA ILE A 169 -4.52 18.17 -12.96
C ILE A 169 -5.98 18.63 -13.12
N LEU A 170 -6.88 17.75 -13.52
CA LEU A 170 -8.30 18.08 -13.71
C LEU A 170 -8.99 18.47 -12.40
N PHE A 171 -8.66 17.78 -11.31
CA PHE A 171 -9.18 18.12 -9.97
C PHE A 171 -8.49 19.35 -9.37
N GLY A 172 -7.19 19.51 -9.61
CA GLY A 172 -6.36 20.63 -9.14
C GLY A 172 -6.76 21.95 -9.78
N GLN A 173 -7.02 21.99 -11.10
CA GLN A 173 -7.48 23.19 -11.81
C GLN A 173 -8.79 23.77 -11.24
N ASN A 174 -9.59 22.96 -10.55
CA ASN A 174 -10.83 23.40 -9.92
C ASN A 174 -10.68 23.83 -8.45
N ASN A 175 -9.56 23.57 -7.76
CA ASN A 175 -9.45 23.82 -6.32
C ASN A 175 -8.06 24.18 -5.74
N PHE A 176 -6.92 24.02 -6.43
CA PHE A 176 -5.58 24.34 -5.89
C PHE A 176 -4.51 24.67 -6.95
N ALA A 177 -3.46 25.41 -6.55
CA ALA A 177 -2.36 25.80 -7.43
C ALA A 177 -1.60 24.59 -8.02
N PRO A 178 -1.13 24.67 -9.27
CA PRO A 178 -0.45 23.58 -9.96
C PRO A 178 0.87 23.18 -9.26
N PHE A 179 1.32 21.94 -9.53
CA PHE A 179 2.68 21.48 -9.20
C PHE A 179 3.70 22.53 -9.66
N PRO A 180 4.69 22.92 -8.83
CA PRO A 180 5.80 23.72 -9.32
C PRO A 180 6.54 22.94 -10.42
N GLU A 181 6.68 23.56 -11.60
CA GLU A 181 7.29 22.98 -12.81
C GLU A 181 8.81 22.70 -12.66
N ASP A 182 9.41 23.00 -11.51
CA ASP A 182 10.84 23.25 -11.37
C ASP A 182 11.69 22.02 -11.00
N LEU A 183 11.18 20.78 -11.11
CA LEU A 183 11.95 19.58 -10.73
C LEU A 183 12.84 19.00 -11.85
N GLU A 184 12.74 19.50 -13.09
CA GLU A 184 13.59 19.02 -14.22
C GLU A 184 14.92 19.79 -14.39
N SER A 185 15.21 20.83 -13.59
CA SER A 185 16.40 21.68 -13.85
C SER A 185 17.54 21.61 -12.81
N LYS A 186 17.45 20.77 -11.78
CA LYS A 186 18.62 20.51 -10.91
C LYS A 186 19.55 19.50 -11.59
N LYS A 187 20.38 20.02 -12.50
CA LYS A 187 21.62 19.39 -12.96
C LYS A 187 22.29 18.69 -11.78
N VAL A 188 22.48 17.38 -11.91
CA VAL A 188 23.44 16.62 -11.11
C VAL A 188 24.74 17.43 -11.12
N ARG A 189 25.08 18.04 -9.99
CA ARG A 189 26.40 18.64 -9.81
C ARG A 189 27.39 17.48 -9.81
N SER A 190 27.98 17.23 -10.97
CA SER A 190 29.28 16.58 -11.07
C SER A 190 30.30 17.55 -10.49
N GLU A 191 30.88 17.22 -9.35
CA GLU A 191 32.10 17.87 -8.86
C GLU A 191 33.07 16.79 -8.36
N PRO A 192 34.37 17.12 -8.34
CA PRO A 192 35.43 16.34 -8.98
C PRO A 192 36.05 15.22 -8.14
#